data_AF-A0A7C7ZN32-F1
#
_entry.id   AF-A0A7C7ZN32-F1
#
_cell.length_a   1.000
_cell.length_b   1.000
_cell.length_c   1.000
_cell.angle_alpha   90.00
_cell.angle_beta   90.00
_cell.angle_gamma   90.00
#
_symmetry.space_group_name_H-M   'P 1'
#
loop_
_entity.id
_entity.type
_entity.pdbx_description
1 polymer ?
#
loop_
_entity_poly.entity_id
_entity_poly.type
_entity_poly.pdbx_seq_one_letter_code
_entity_poly.pdbx_strand_id
1 'polypeptide(L)' 'MHRVERFFSEWVIQHRVIVILLSIILIGAAASGLRHLSFNNDYRAFFGEDNPELIAFNEVENTYTKSDNVFIVISPNGGD' A
#
# COMPACT_ATOMS: atom_id res chain seq x y z
N MET A 1 13.97 10.39 37.20
CA MET A 1 13.88 10.16 35.74
C MET A 1 15.21 10.45 35.01
N HIS A 2 15.97 11.49 35.41
CA HIS A 2 17.24 11.88 34.76
C HIS A 2 18.41 10.85 34.75
N ARG A 3 18.43 9.86 35.65
CA ARG A 3 19.52 8.86 35.69
C ARG A 3 19.43 7.86 34.52
N VAL A 4 18.21 7.53 34.09
CA VAL A 4 17.98 6.56 33.00
C VAL A 4 18.30 7.20 31.65
N GLU A 5 17.91 8.46 31.45
CA GLU A 5 18.19 9.23 30.23
C GLU A 5 19.70 9.35 29.95
N ARG A 6 20.48 9.72 30.99
CA ARG A 6 21.94 9.85 30.86
C ARG A 6 22.61 8.52 30.55
N PHE A 7 22.23 7.46 31.26
CA PHE A 7 22.77 6.12 31.02
C PHE A 7 22.45 5.62 29.60
N PHE A 8 21.21 5.82 29.14
CA PHE A 8 20.81 5.43 27.80
C PHE A 8 21.55 6.23 26.72
N SER A 9 21.65 7.56 26.85
CA SER A 9 22.41 8.39 25.91
C SER A 9 23.90 8.02 25.86
N GLU A 10 24.54 7.82 27.01
CA GLU A 10 25.95 7.41 27.06
C GLU A 10 26.16 6.05 26.39
N TRP A 11 25.28 5.09 26.65
CA TRP A 11 25.32 3.76 26.04
C TRP A 11 25.16 3.81 24.51
N VAL A 12 24.19 4.61 24.02
CA VAL A 12 23.95 4.82 22.58
C VAL A 12 25.16 5.48 21.91
N ILE A 13 25.77 6.49 22.54
CA ILE A 13 26.94 7.18 21.98
C ILE A 13 28.16 6.25 21.95
N GLN A 14 28.36 5.45 23.00
CA GLN A 14 29.47 4.49 23.09
C GLN A 14 29.35 3.38 22.03
N HIS A 15 28.13 2.94 21.71
CA HIS A 15 27.86 1.87 20.74
C HIS A 15 27.26 2.38 19.43
N ARG A 16 27.54 3.65 19.06
CA ARG A 16 26.91 4.35 17.93
C ARG A 16 26.85 3.56 16.63
N VAL A 17 27.91 2.81 16.29
CA VAL A 17 27.97 2.02 15.05
C VAL A 17 26.98 0.86 15.08
N ILE A 18 26.87 0.17 16.22
CA ILE A 18 25.93 -0.95 16.40
C ILE A 18 24.49 -0.44 16.32
N VAL A 19 24.20 0.69 16.96
CA VAL A 19 22.87 1.32 16.94
C VAL A 19 22.47 1.73 15.53
N ILE A 20 23.40 2.35 14.77
CA ILE A 20 23.15 2.73 13.37
C ILE A 20 22.89 1.49 12.51
N LEU A 21 23.72 0.45 12.62
CA LEU A 21 23.55 -0.78 11.85
C LEU A 21 22.23 -1.46 12.17
N LEU A 22 21.87 -1.60 13.45
CA LEU A 22 20.57 -2.15 13.86
C LEU A 22 19.41 -1.33 13.31
N SER A 23 19.52 0.01 13.33
CA SER A 23 18.47 0.88 12.80
C SER A 23 18.29 0.68 11.30
N ILE A 24 19.38 0.60 10.53
CA ILE A 24 19.34 0.34 9.09
C ILE A 24 18.74 -1.03 8.79
N ILE A 25 19.14 -2.06 9.54
CA ILE A 25 18.60 -3.42 9.40
C ILE A 25 17.09 -3.42 9.68
N LEU A 26 16.66 -2.74 10.75
CA LEU A 26 15.26 -2.69 11.17
C LEU A 26 14.40 -1.94 10.14
N ILE A 27 14.90 -0.83 9.59
CA ILE A 27 14.26 -0.11 8.49
C ILE A 27 14.20 -0.99 7.23
N GLY A 28 15.29 -1.67 6.88
CA GLY A 28 15.33 -2.58 5.73
C GLY A 28 14.35 -3.74 5.88
N ALA A 29 14.22 -4.31 7.08
CA ALA A 29 13.26 -5.36 7.38
C ALA A 29 11.81 -4.86 7.27
N ALA A 30 11.51 -3.65 7.75
CA ALA A 30 10.19 -3.04 7.58
C ALA A 30 9.89 -2.73 6.10
N ALA A 31 10.88 -2.21 5.37
CA ALA A 31 10.78 -1.89 3.95
C ALA A 31 10.66 -3.13 3.05
N SER A 32 11.15 -4.29 3.48
CA SER A 32 10.98 -5.57 2.79
C SER A 32 9.51 -5.88 2.48
N GLY A 33 8.57 -5.42 3.31
CA GLY A 33 7.13 -5.56 3.08
C GLY A 33 6.63 -4.84 1.82
N LEU A 34 7.31 -3.76 1.40
CA LEU A 34 6.86 -2.93 0.27
C LEU A 34 6.80 -3.70 -1.06
N ARG A 35 7.65 -4.73 -1.24
CA ARG A 35 7.61 -5.58 -2.45
C ARG A 35 6.31 -6.37 -2.62
N HIS A 36 5.52 -6.51 -1.55
CA HIS A 36 4.23 -7.21 -1.56
C HIS A 36 3.05 -6.25 -1.72
N LEU A 37 3.30 -4.94 -1.82
CA LEU A 37 2.27 -3.97 -2.15
C LEU A 37 1.91 -4.11 -3.62
N SER A 38 0.67 -4.48 -3.88
CA SER A 38 0.06 -4.46 -5.20
C SER A 38 -0.98 -3.35 -5.28
N PHE A 39 -1.01 -2.61 -6.39
CA PHE A 39 -2.13 -1.73 -6.69
C PHE A 39 -3.35 -2.58 -7.07
N ASN A 40 -4.34 -2.64 -6.19
CA ASN A 40 -5.64 -3.21 -6.50
C ASN A 40 -6.59 -2.07 -6.90
N ASN A 41 -7.00 -2.03 -8.17
CA ASN A 41 -8.00 -1.07 -8.67
C ASN A 41 -9.43 -1.60 -8.57
N ASP A 42 -9.62 -2.79 -7.99
CA ASP A 42 -10.94 -3.34 -7.80
C ASP A 42 -11.65 -2.62 -6.66
N TYR A 43 -12.60 -1.74 -7.03
CA TYR A 43 -13.45 -1.02 -6.09
C TYR A 43 -14.22 -1.95 -5.14
N ARG A 44 -14.37 -3.23 -5.50
CA ARG A 44 -14.98 -4.26 -4.66
C ARG A 44 -14.23 -4.46 -3.34
N ALA A 45 -12.93 -4.16 -3.29
CA ALA A 45 -12.13 -4.24 -2.07
C ALA A 45 -12.54 -3.23 -0.97
N PHE A 46 -13.32 -2.20 -1.31
CA PHE A 46 -13.89 -1.27 -0.32
C PHE A 46 -15.19 -1.79 0.33
N PHE A 47 -15.77 -2.86 -0.22
CA PHE A 47 -16.93 -3.53 0.33
C PHE A 47 -16.49 -4.85 0.96
N GLY A 48 -16.97 -5.15 2.17
CA GLY A 48 -16.71 -6.45 2.78
C GLY A 48 -17.26 -7.59 1.93
N GLU A 49 -16.66 -8.78 2.04
CA GLU A 49 -17.07 -9.97 1.25
C GLU A 49 -18.56 -10.30 1.42
N ASP A 50 -19.15 -9.95 2.57
CA ASP A 50 -20.55 -10.21 2.91
C ASP A 50 -21.54 -9.10 2.46
N ASN A 51 -21.12 -8.13 1.63
CA ASN A 51 -22.01 -7.05 1.22
C ASN A 51 -23.11 -7.57 0.26
N PRO A 52 -24.40 -7.57 0.67
CA PRO A 52 -25.49 -8.12 -0.14
C PRO A 52 -25.69 -7.38 -1.47
N GLU A 53 -25.42 -6.07 -1.50
CA GLU A 53 -25.53 -5.24 -2.71
C GLU A 53 -24.43 -5.60 -3.73
N LEU A 54 -23.23 -5.91 -3.24
CA LEU A 54 -22.11 -6.35 -4.09
C LEU A 54 -22.38 -7.74 -4.68
N ILE A 55 -22.96 -8.65 -3.88
CA ILE A 55 -23.31 -10.01 -4.31
C ILE A 55 -24.36 -9.97 -5.42
N ALA A 56 -25.43 -9.18 -5.24
CA ALA A 56 -26.48 -9.02 -6.26
C ALA A 56 -25.94 -8.40 -7.56
N PHE A 57 -25.06 -7.41 -7.45
CA PHE A 57 -24.39 -6.81 -8.61
C PHE A 57 -23.51 -7.81 -9.37
N ASN A 58 -22.73 -8.63 -8.65
CA ASN A 58 -21.88 -9.66 -9.24
C ASN A 58 -22.70 -10.73 -9.97
N GLU A 59 -23.85 -11.13 -9.43
CA GLU A 59 -24.74 -12.13 -10.05
C GLU A 59 -25.26 -11.64 -11.41
N VAL A 60 -25.59 -10.35 -11.52
CA VAL A 60 -26.02 -9.73 -12.78
C VAL A 60 -24.86 -9.63 -13.78
N GLU A 61 -23.68 -9.16 -13.39
CA GLU A 61 -22.50 -9.10 -14.29
C GLU A 61 -22.03 -10.47 -14.76
N ASN A 62 -22.15 -11.51 -13.92
CA ASN A 62 -21.72 -12.86 -14.27
C ASN A 62 -22.72 -13.56 -15.22
N THR A 63 -24.00 -13.19 -15.12
CA THR A 63 -25.05 -13.68 -16.02
C THR A 63 -25.07 -12.93 -17.36
N TYR A 64 -24.74 -11.63 -17.33
CA TYR A 64 -24.71 -10.75 -18.49
C TYR A 64 -23.33 -10.11 -18.58
N THR A 65 -22.40 -10.74 -19.31
CA THR A 65 -21.01 -10.33 -19.58
C THR A 65 -20.63 -8.92 -19.14
N LYS A 66 -19.63 -8.84 -18.26
CA LYS A 66 -18.91 -7.62 -17.89
C LYS A 66 -18.41 -6.87 -19.14
N SER A 67 -18.93 -5.67 -19.38
CA SER A 67 -18.55 -4.84 -20.53
C SER A 67 -17.33 -3.97 -20.18
N ASP A 68 -16.15 -4.58 -20.14
CA ASP A 68 -14.88 -3.85 -20.04
C ASP A 68 -14.54 -3.22 -21.40
N ASN A 69 -15.11 -2.03 -21.67
CA ASN A 69 -14.90 -1.30 -22.92
C ASN A 69 -13.69 -0.35 -22.79
N VAL A 70 -12.76 -0.42 -23.75
CA VAL A 70 -11.68 0.57 -23.88
C VAL A 70 -12.12 1.66 -24.85
N PHE A 71 -12.20 2.90 -24.37
CA PHE A 71 -12.51 4.06 -25.20
C PHE A 71 -11.22 4.69 -25.72
N ILE A 72 -11.05 4.69 -27.05
CA ILE A 72 -9.98 5.44 -27.72
C ILE A 72 -10.58 6.74 -28.22
N VAL A 73 -10.22 7.85 -27.58
CA VAL A 73 -10.68 9.20 -27.98
C VAL A 73 -9.60 9.84 -28.85
N ILE A 74 -9.95 10.19 -30.09
CA ILE A 74 -9.09 10.91 -31.01
C ILE A 74 -9.69 12.31 -31.19
N SER A 75 -8.95 13.33 -30.74
CA SER A 75 -9.26 14.72 -31.07
C SER A 75 -8.28 15.21 -32.14
N PRO A 76 -8.75 15.83 -33.24
CA PRO A 76 -7.87 16.54 -34.14
C PRO A 76 -7.19 17.70 -33.41
N ASN A 77 -5.92 17.98 -33.76
CA ASN A 77 -5.15 19.10 -33.18
C ASN A 77 -5.62 20.49 -33.67
N GLY A 78 -6.61 20.54 -34.55
CA GLY A 78 -7.20 21.75 -35.10
C GLY A 78 -8.17 21.38 -36.22
N GLY A 79 -9.42 21.82 -36.10
CA GLY A 79 -10.32 21.93 -37.24
C GLY A 79 -10.37 23.42 -37.58
N ASP A 80 -9.73 23.78 -38.69
CA ASP A 80 -9.45 25.14 -39.20
C ASP A 80 -8.97 26.20 -38.17
#